data_AF-U9UZK5-F1
#
_entry.id   AF-U9UZK5-F1
#
_cell.length_a   1.000
_cell.length_b   1.000
_cell.length_c   1.000
_cell.angle_alpha   90.00
_cell.angle_beta   90.00
_cell.angle_gamma   90.00
#
_symmetry.space_group_name_H-M   'P 1'
#
loop_
_entity.id
_entity.type
_entity.pdbx_description
1 polymer ?
#
loop_
_entity_poly.entity_id
_entity_poly.type
_entity_poly.pdbx_seq_one_letter_code
_entity_poly.pdbx_strand_id
1 'polypeptide(L)'
;MRLDKSVISQSSSHHEWIRMKIPISGQGLFEWDIMVEKICEYFWVDICTEKGFNVDYDSWLGAQAYGWVFVKYGQTFKEKDRITVHLDMRTCSFSVNGKRYPIAFRNLPGKVYPAVSLRAP
;
A
#
# COMPACT_ATOMS: atom_id res chain seq x y z
N MET A 1 -11.53 15.27 -3.14
CA MET A 1 -11.53 14.03 -3.92
C MET A 1 -11.99 12.91 -2.99
N ARG A 2 -13.19 12.38 -3.20
CA ARG A 2 -13.83 11.40 -2.31
C ARG A 2 -13.38 10.01 -2.78
N LEU A 3 -12.69 9.26 -1.94
CA LEU A 3 -12.30 7.87 -2.24
C LEU A 3 -13.57 7.02 -2.27
N ASP A 4 -13.85 6.39 -3.40
CA ASP A 4 -14.90 5.38 -3.51
C ASP A 4 -14.55 4.21 -2.57
N LYS A 5 -15.45 3.95 -1.62
CA LYS A 5 -15.35 2.81 -0.72
C LYS A 5 -15.46 1.53 -1.54
N SER A 6 -14.33 0.86 -1.75
CA SER A 6 -14.29 -0.47 -2.35
C SER A 6 -14.28 -1.48 -1.20
N VAL A 7 -15.44 -2.03 -0.84
CA VAL A 7 -15.51 -3.15 0.12
C VAL A 7 -15.41 -4.43 -0.69
N ILE A 8 -14.25 -5.07 -0.65
CA ILE A 8 -14.02 -6.38 -1.27
C ILE A 8 -14.26 -7.43 -0.18
N SER A 9 -15.27 -8.28 -0.36
CA SER A 9 -15.51 -9.45 0.49
C SER A 9 -15.47 -10.70 -0.38
N GLN A 10 -14.33 -11.39 -0.38
CA GLN A 10 -14.16 -12.67 -1.07
C GLN A 10 -13.40 -13.61 -0.12
N SER A 11 -13.98 -14.77 0.21
CA SER A 11 -13.35 -15.75 1.10
C SER A 11 -12.30 -16.55 0.31
N SER A 12 -11.08 -16.04 0.29
CA SER A 12 -9.94 -16.58 -0.45
C SER A 12 -8.83 -16.87 0.54
N SER A 13 -8.33 -18.11 0.56
CA SER A 13 -7.14 -18.49 1.35
C SER A 13 -5.84 -17.99 0.73
N HIS A 14 -5.92 -17.34 -0.44
CA HIS A 14 -4.79 -16.78 -1.17
C HIS A 14 -4.57 -15.31 -0.77
N HIS A 15 -3.33 -14.87 -0.88
CA HIS A 15 -3.02 -13.45 -0.75
C HIS A 15 -3.44 -12.76 -2.03
N GLU A 16 -4.18 -11.67 -1.90
CA GLU A 16 -4.62 -10.84 -3.00
C GLU A 16 -4.09 -9.43 -2.81
N TRP A 17 -4.00 -8.66 -3.89
CA TRP A 17 -3.66 -7.25 -3.80
C TRP A 17 -4.45 -6.42 -4.79
N ILE A 18 -4.72 -5.19 -4.39
CA ILE A 18 -5.35 -4.18 -5.23
C ILE A 18 -4.46 -2.96 -5.32
N ARG A 19 -4.65 -2.20 -6.40
CA ARG A 19 -4.04 -0.88 -6.56
C ARG A 19 -5.03 0.14 -7.06
N MET A 20 -4.70 1.41 -6.90
CA MET A 20 -5.42 2.46 -7.61
C MET A 20 -5.29 2.30 -9.12
N LYS A 21 -6.37 2.62 -9.85
CA LYS A 21 -6.38 2.61 -11.32
C LYS A 21 -5.40 3.63 -11.92
N ILE A 22 -5.34 4.80 -11.31
CA ILE A 22 -4.53 5.94 -11.77
C ILE A 22 -3.23 5.98 -10.96
N PRO A 23 -2.06 5.99 -11.61
CA PRO A 23 -0.77 6.11 -10.96
C PRO A 23 -0.48 7.55 -10.55
N ILE A 24 0.31 7.70 -9.50
CA ILE A 24 0.89 8.97 -9.05
C ILE A 24 2.24 9.17 -9.77
N SER A 25 2.44 10.37 -10.30
CA SER A 25 3.67 10.79 -10.99
C SER A 25 3.78 12.32 -11.04
N GLY A 26 4.94 12.85 -11.42
CA GLY A 26 5.21 14.29 -11.42
C GLY A 26 5.59 14.80 -10.03
N GLN A 27 6.17 15.99 -9.90
CA GLN A 27 6.83 16.47 -8.68
C GLN A 27 5.86 16.85 -7.55
N GLY A 28 6.24 16.59 -6.30
CA GLY A 28 5.55 17.06 -5.10
C GLY A 28 5.38 15.99 -4.04
N LEU A 29 4.81 16.42 -2.90
CA LEU A 29 4.35 15.53 -1.84
C LEU A 29 2.92 15.09 -2.15
N PHE A 30 2.71 13.78 -2.22
CA PHE A 30 1.40 13.16 -2.34
C PHE A 30 1.09 12.38 -1.07
N GLU A 31 -0.09 12.62 -0.51
CA GLU A 31 -0.55 11.94 0.68
C GLU A 31 -1.90 11.27 0.44
N TRP A 32 -2.06 10.06 0.96
CA TRP A 32 -3.35 9.39 1.04
C TRP A 32 -3.46 8.58 2.32
N ASP A 33 -4.70 8.40 2.76
CA ASP A 33 -5.02 7.63 3.96
C ASP A 33 -5.60 6.26 3.59
N ILE A 34 -5.22 5.27 4.36
CA ILE A 34 -5.81 3.93 4.39
C ILE A 34 -6.40 3.72 5.78
N MET A 35 -7.69 3.43 5.82
CA MET A 35 -8.43 3.16 7.05
C MET A 35 -8.62 1.66 7.21
N VAL A 36 -8.12 1.11 8.32
CA VAL A 36 -8.34 -0.30 8.65
C VAL A 36 -9.73 -0.44 9.27
N GLU A 37 -10.73 -0.79 8.47
CA GLU A 37 -12.10 -0.99 8.99
C GLU A 37 -12.21 -2.32 9.78
N LYS A 38 -11.59 -3.39 9.28
CA LYS A 38 -11.52 -4.71 9.92
C LYS A 38 -10.15 -5.33 9.68
N ILE A 39 -9.53 -5.91 10.71
CA ILE A 39 -8.20 -6.52 10.57
C ILE A 39 -8.31 -7.94 10.02
N CYS A 40 -7.38 -8.32 9.15
CA CYS A 40 -7.14 -9.69 8.72
C CYS A 40 -5.75 -10.13 9.20
N GLU A 41 -5.50 -11.44 9.25
CA GLU A 41 -4.24 -12.01 9.73
C GLU A 41 -3.02 -11.45 8.96
N TYR A 42 -3.22 -11.17 7.67
CA TYR A 42 -2.20 -10.68 6.76
C TYR A 42 -2.71 -9.42 6.05
N PHE A 43 -2.16 -8.26 6.43
CA PHE A 43 -2.49 -6.96 5.87
C PHE A 43 -1.22 -6.12 5.71
N TRP A 44 -1.02 -5.58 4.51
CA TRP A 44 0.10 -4.70 4.21
C TRP A 44 -0.31 -3.50 3.37
N VAL A 45 0.39 -2.39 3.63
CA VAL A 45 0.26 -1.16 2.85
C VAL A 45 1.44 -1.06 1.91
N ASP A 46 1.15 -0.89 0.63
CA ASP A 46 2.14 -1.10 -0.41
C ASP A 46 2.16 0.05 -1.43
N ILE A 47 3.26 0.08 -2.19
CA ILE A 47 3.39 0.87 -3.41
C ILE A 47 3.92 -0.06 -4.49
N CYS A 48 3.41 0.03 -5.71
CA CYS A 48 3.94 -0.73 -6.84
C CYS A 48 4.23 0.11 -8.07
N THR A 49 4.96 -0.47 -9.02
CA THR A 49 5.04 0.02 -10.40
C THR A 49 4.68 -1.10 -11.36
N GLU A 50 4.24 -0.76 -12.56
CA GLU A 50 3.98 -1.76 -13.61
C GLU A 50 4.92 -1.60 -14.80
N LYS A 51 5.66 -0.48 -14.86
CA LYS A 51 6.48 -0.16 -16.03
C LYS A 51 7.65 -1.14 -16.11
N GLY A 52 7.65 -1.94 -17.17
CA GLY A 52 8.72 -2.91 -17.45
C GLY A 52 8.54 -4.27 -16.77
N PHE A 53 7.36 -4.55 -16.20
CA PHE A 53 7.06 -5.81 -15.53
C PHE A 53 5.81 -6.46 -16.12
N ASN A 54 5.80 -7.79 -16.15
CA ASN A 54 4.57 -8.56 -16.32
C ASN A 54 3.93 -8.73 -14.93
N VAL A 55 2.79 -8.09 -14.71
CA VAL A 55 2.21 -7.93 -13.37
C VAL A 55 1.31 -9.12 -13.05
N ASP A 56 1.67 -9.83 -11.99
CA ASP A 56 0.92 -10.95 -11.42
C ASP A 56 0.02 -10.45 -10.27
N TYR A 57 -1.29 -10.64 -10.41
CA TYR A 57 -2.31 -10.28 -9.43
C TYR A 57 -2.69 -11.43 -8.48
N ASP A 58 -2.27 -12.65 -8.79
CA ASP A 58 -2.63 -13.87 -8.04
C ASP A 58 -1.59 -14.23 -6.97
N SER A 59 -0.58 -13.38 -6.78
CA SER A 59 0.46 -13.48 -5.76
C SER A 59 0.52 -12.19 -4.92
N TRP A 60 0.97 -12.29 -3.67
CA TRP A 60 1.23 -11.11 -2.84
C TRP A 60 2.34 -10.22 -3.40
N LEU A 61 2.18 -8.90 -3.24
CA LEU A 61 3.04 -7.90 -3.85
C LEU A 61 4.47 -7.88 -3.28
N GLY A 62 4.65 -8.31 -2.04
CA GLY A 62 5.98 -8.30 -1.38
C GLY A 62 6.98 -9.33 -1.90
N ALA A 63 6.51 -10.35 -2.63
CA ALA A 63 7.41 -11.26 -3.35
C ALA A 63 7.88 -10.72 -4.70
N GLN A 64 7.31 -9.60 -5.16
CA GLN A 64 7.50 -9.11 -6.52
C GLN A 64 8.52 -7.98 -6.57
N ALA A 65 9.40 -7.99 -7.57
CA ALA A 65 10.43 -6.96 -7.76
C ALA A 65 9.88 -5.54 -8.03
N TYR A 66 8.58 -5.46 -8.30
CA TYR A 66 7.87 -4.22 -8.60
C TYR A 66 7.00 -3.70 -7.44
N GLY A 67 7.11 -4.33 -6.25
CA GLY A 67 6.36 -4.00 -5.05
C GLY A 67 7.25 -3.52 -3.89
N TRP A 68 6.79 -2.52 -3.15
CA TRP A 68 7.38 -2.06 -1.90
C TRP A 68 6.33 -2.15 -0.79
N VAL A 69 6.62 -2.98 0.21
CA VAL A 69 5.67 -3.36 1.26
C VAL A 69 6.06 -2.72 2.57
N PHE A 70 5.14 -1.97 3.19
CA PHE A 70 5.39 -1.35 4.48
C PHE A 70 5.06 -2.33 5.60
N VAL A 71 6.11 -2.84 6.23
CA VAL A 71 6.00 -3.55 7.50
C VAL A 71 6.20 -2.55 8.62
N LYS A 72 5.21 -2.40 9.49
CA LYS A 72 5.22 -1.48 10.62
C LYS A 72 6.22 -1.94 11.69
N TYR A 73 7.53 -1.92 11.43
CA TYR A 73 8.66 -2.14 12.38
C TYR A 73 8.38 -3.11 13.55
N GLY A 74 7.84 -4.31 13.27
CA GLY A 74 7.53 -5.33 14.29
C GLY A 74 6.22 -5.14 15.08
N GLN A 75 5.35 -4.22 14.65
CA GLN A 75 4.01 -3.99 15.20
C GLN A 75 2.95 -4.35 14.15
N THR A 76 1.80 -4.80 14.63
CA THR A 76 0.62 -5.03 13.77
C THR A 76 -0.23 -3.77 13.67
N PHE A 77 -0.96 -3.64 12.57
CA PHE A 77 -2.06 -2.68 12.45
C PHE A 77 -3.26 -3.16 13.25
N LYS A 78 -4.10 -2.22 13.68
CA LYS A 78 -5.32 -2.48 14.42
C LYS A 78 -6.52 -1.93 13.67
N GLU A 79 -7.69 -2.47 13.96
CA GLU A 79 -8.95 -1.84 13.55
C GLU A 79 -8.97 -0.38 14.00
N LYS A 80 -9.46 0.48 13.11
CA LYS A 80 -9.50 1.94 13.23
C LYS A 80 -8.14 2.65 13.14
N ASP A 81 -7.04 1.92 12.91
CA ASP A 81 -5.78 2.59 12.55
C ASP A 81 -5.97 3.38 11.25
N ARG A 82 -5.53 4.63 11.26
CA ARG A 82 -5.36 5.46 10.07
C ARG A 82 -3.89 5.45 9.66
N ILE A 83 -3.63 4.94 8.47
CA ILE A 83 -2.29 4.85 7.90
C ILE A 83 -2.20 5.90 6.80
N THR A 84 -1.38 6.93 7.01
CA THR A 84 -1.11 7.95 6.00
C THR A 84 0.18 7.58 5.29
N VAL A 85 0.12 7.47 3.97
CA VAL A 85 1.29 7.28 3.11
C VAL A 85 1.78 8.64 2.64
N HIS A 86 3.09 8.88 2.75
CA HIS A 86 3.76 10.13 2.38
C HIS A 86 4.71 9.85 1.25
N LEU A 87 4.28 10.07 0.01
CA LEU A 87 5.10 9.88 -1.18
C LEU A 87 5.70 11.23 -1.59
N ASP A 88 7.00 11.39 -1.34
CA ASP A 88 7.80 12.48 -1.89
C ASP A 88 8.66 11.90 -3.01
N MET A 89 8.02 11.73 -4.16
CA MET A 89 8.61 11.25 -5.40
C MET A 89 9.34 9.91 -5.31
N ARG A 90 10.65 9.98 -5.05
CA ARG A 90 11.54 8.83 -4.99
C ARG A 90 11.63 8.26 -3.58
N THR A 91 10.97 8.88 -2.61
CA THR A 91 10.95 8.42 -1.22
C THR A 91 9.54 8.26 -0.71
N CYS A 92 9.35 7.29 0.19
CA CYS A 92 8.08 7.07 0.86
C CYS A 92 8.30 6.94 2.37
N SER A 93 7.47 7.62 3.15
CA SER A 93 7.36 7.43 4.60
C SER A 93 5.90 7.21 4.99
N PHE A 94 5.66 6.79 6.22
CA PHE A 94 4.33 6.43 6.70
C PHE A 94 4.05 7.13 8.02
N SER A 95 2.78 7.44 8.28
CA SER A 95 2.29 7.77 9.61
C SER A 95 1.21 6.80 10.01
N VAL A 96 1.20 6.37 11.28
CA VAL A 96 0.09 5.58 11.85
C VAL A 96 -0.51 6.38 12.99
N ASN A 97 -1.80 6.72 12.88
CA ASN A 97 -2.51 7.56 13.84
C ASN A 97 -1.76 8.88 14.14
N GLY A 98 -1.20 9.49 13.09
CA GLY A 98 -0.43 10.74 13.19
C GLY A 98 1.04 10.57 13.63
N LYS A 99 1.45 9.41 14.15
CA LYS A 99 2.86 9.13 14.45
C LYS A 99 3.63 8.85 13.17
N ARG A 100 4.51 9.78 12.77
CA ARG A 100 5.37 9.64 11.59
C ARG A 100 6.54 8.69 11.84
N TYR A 101 6.81 7.83 10.87
CA TYR A 101 7.94 6.91 10.82
C TYR A 101 9.02 7.42 9.86
N PRO A 102 10.27 6.94 10.00
CA PRO A 102 11.33 7.22 9.05
C PRO A 102 10.97 6.81 7.62
N ILE A 103 11.74 7.32 6.65
CA ILE A 103 11.65 6.93 5.24
C ILE A 103 11.80 5.40 5.14
N ALA A 104 10.75 4.75 4.65
CA ALA A 104 10.68 3.31 4.45
C ALA A 104 11.25 2.91 3.09
N PHE A 105 10.93 3.68 2.03
CA PHE A 105 11.37 3.36 0.67
C PHE A 105 12.16 4.52 0.07
N ARG A 106 13.18 4.16 -0.72
CA ARG A 106 14.04 5.09 -1.46
C ARG A 106 14.18 4.61 -2.89
N ASN A 107 14.60 5.51 -3.77
CA ASN A 107 14.83 5.24 -5.20
C ASN A 107 13.59 4.69 -5.92
N LEU A 108 12.39 5.08 -5.47
CA LEU A 108 11.15 4.69 -6.14
C LEU A 108 11.14 5.18 -7.60
N PRO A 109 10.49 4.45 -8.50
CA PRO A 109 10.32 4.89 -9.88
C PRO A 109 9.45 6.15 -9.95
N GLY A 110 9.61 6.96 -11.00
CA GLY A 110 8.87 8.23 -11.14
C GLY A 110 7.36 8.09 -11.38
N LYS A 111 6.85 6.86 -11.40
CA LYS A 111 5.44 6.53 -11.58
C LYS A 111 5.12 5.29 -10.75
N VAL A 112 4.26 5.47 -9.77
CA VAL A 112 3.87 4.42 -8.82
C VAL A 112 2.36 4.39 -8.60
N TYR A 113 1.85 3.26 -8.16
CA TYR A 113 0.47 3.09 -7.75
C TYR A 113 0.43 2.82 -6.24
N PRO A 114 -0.45 3.53 -5.50
CA PRO A 114 -0.90 3.08 -4.19
C PRO A 114 -1.48 1.67 -4.28
N ALA A 115 -1.06 0.79 -3.38
CA ALA A 115 -1.49 -0.59 -3.34
C ALA A 115 -1.72 -1.08 -1.91
N VAL A 116 -2.49 -2.15 -1.78
CA VAL A 116 -2.75 -2.86 -0.52
C VAL A 116 -2.79 -4.34 -0.83
N SER A 117 -2.04 -5.13 -0.06
CA SER A 117 -2.11 -6.59 -0.06
C SER A 117 -2.84 -7.07 1.19
N LEU A 118 -3.73 -8.02 1.02
CA LEU A 118 -4.47 -8.62 2.12
C LEU A 118 -4.75 -10.09 1.85
N ARG A 119 -4.93 -10.86 2.92
CA ARG A 119 -5.55 -12.18 2.84
C ARG A 119 -6.89 -12.09 3.53
N ALA A 120 -7.96 -12.34 2.78
CA ALA A 120 -9.28 -12.38 3.37
C ALA A 120 -9.34 -13.48 4.44
N PRO A 121 -10.06 -13.25 5.56
CA PRO A 121 -10.27 -14.27 6.58
C PRO A 121 -11.06 -15.47 6.06
#